data_AF-A0A4Y9ZCY0-F1
#
_entry.id   AF-A0A4Y9ZCY0-F1
#
_cell.length_a   1.000
_cell.length_b   1.000
_cell.length_c   1.000
_cell.angle_alpha   90.00
_cell.angle_beta   90.00
_cell.angle_gamma   90.00
#
_symmetry.space_group_name_H-M   'P 1'
#
loop_
_entity.id
_entity.type
_entity.pdbx_description
1 polymer ?
#
loop_
_entity_poly.entity_id
_entity_poly.type
_entity_poly.pdbx_seq_one_letter_code
_entity_poly.pdbx_strand_id
1 'polypeptide(L)' 'MARRSAPPGSGPAYYTPGHLTRGPPQPDPNESVVSRFFREQIFAPEKLPGNINILTGVGMFVGGIMLARKYGDLLVPA' A
#
# COMPACT_ATOMS: atom_id res chain seq x y z
N MET A 1 18.91 3.59 47.08
CA MET A 1 17.59 3.48 46.41
C MET A 1 17.41 4.67 45.47
N ALA A 2 17.78 4.50 44.19
CA ALA A 2 17.64 5.56 43.18
C ALA A 2 16.19 5.59 42.68
N ARG A 3 15.51 6.72 42.91
CA ARG A 3 14.16 6.99 42.42
C ARG A 3 14.28 7.26 40.93
N ARG A 4 14.03 6.26 40.08
CA ARG A 4 13.90 6.44 38.62
C ARG A 4 12.66 7.28 38.37
N SER A 5 12.82 8.60 38.24
CA SER A 5 11.78 9.50 37.78
C SER A 5 11.50 9.21 36.30
N ALA A 6 10.24 8.88 35.98
CA ALA A 6 9.80 8.72 34.61
C ALA A 6 9.94 10.03 33.81
N PRO A 7 10.18 9.97 32.48
CA PRO A 7 10.31 11.16 31.63
C PRO A 7 9.06 12.07 31.68
N PRO A 8 9.21 13.41 31.57
CA PRO A 8 8.09 14.34 31.50
C PRO A 8 7.21 14.00 30.27
N GLY A 9 5.97 13.55 30.50
CA GLY A 9 5.04 13.10 29.46
C GLY A 9 4.56 11.65 29.58
N SER A 10 4.92 10.92 30.63
CA SER A 10 4.40 9.58 30.92
C SER A 10 2.94 9.61 31.40
N GLY A 11 2.01 9.94 30.49
CA GLY A 11 0.59 9.70 30.67
C GLY A 11 0.30 8.19 30.79
N PRO A 12 -0.88 7.79 31.29
CA PRO A 12 -1.23 6.39 31.47
C PRO A 12 -1.08 5.62 30.15
N ALA A 13 -0.26 4.56 30.17
CA ALA A 13 0.12 3.74 29.02
C ALA A 13 -1.05 3.00 28.31
N TYR A 14 -2.28 3.22 28.76
CA TYR A 14 -3.48 2.58 28.23
C TYR A 14 -4.09 3.31 27.02
N TYR A 15 -3.62 4.52 26.67
CA TYR A 15 -4.26 5.37 25.64
C TYR A 15 -3.49 5.57 24.32
N THR A 16 -2.38 4.87 24.09
CA THR A 16 -1.76 4.85 22.76
C THR A 16 -1.83 3.45 22.19
N PRO A 17 -2.67 3.22 21.18
CA PRO A 17 -2.56 2.01 20.39
C PRO A 17 -1.24 2.13 19.61
N GLY A 18 -0.20 1.43 20.05
CA GLY A 18 1.11 1.43 19.39
C GLY A 18 1.08 0.97 17.93
N HIS A 19 -0.07 0.46 17.45
CA HIS A 19 -0.33 0.15 16.06
C HIS A 19 -0.67 1.38 15.19
N LEU A 20 -1.12 2.50 15.77
CA LEU A 20 -1.42 3.73 15.03
C LEU A 20 -0.19 4.62 14.81
N THR A 21 0.84 4.46 15.63
CA THR A 21 2.09 5.25 15.56
C THR A 21 3.22 4.53 14.81
N ARG A 22 2.92 3.41 14.13
CA ARG A 22 3.92 2.73 13.31
C ARG A 22 4.13 3.55 12.04
N GLY A 23 5.17 4.38 12.05
CA GLY A 23 5.70 5.00 10.83
C GLY A 23 6.03 3.96 9.76
N PRO A 24 6.46 4.39 8.57
CA PRO A 24 6.82 3.49 7.47
C PRO A 24 7.65 2.31 7.98
N PRO A 25 7.36 1.06 7.55
CA PRO A 25 8.13 -0.11 7.97
C PRO A 25 9.62 0.17 7.80
N GLN A 26 10.37 0.05 8.90
CA GLN A 26 11.80 0.36 8.88
C GLN A 26 12.51 -0.60 7.92
N PRO A 27 13.44 -0.12 7.07
CA PRO A 27 14.07 -0.99 6.08
C PRO A 27 14.81 -2.15 6.73
N ASP A 28 14.49 -3.38 6.33
CA ASP A 28 15.22 -4.56 6.76
C ASP A 28 16.56 -4.59 6.00
N PRO A 29 17.72 -4.57 6.70
CA PRO A 29 19.03 -4.63 6.06
C PRO A 29 19.26 -5.91 5.23
N ASN A 30 18.51 -6.98 5.50
CA ASN A 30 18.61 -8.26 4.79
C ASN A 30 17.60 -8.40 3.64
N GLU A 31 16.93 -7.30 3.23
CA GLU A 31 15.94 -7.38 2.17
C GLU A 31 16.56 -7.65 0.79
N SER A 32 15.89 -8.51 0.01
CA SER A 32 16.26 -8.73 -1.38
C SER A 32 15.94 -7.50 -2.23
N VAL A 33 16.70 -7.29 -3.32
CA VAL A 33 16.50 -6.16 -4.25
C VAL A 33 15.06 -6.11 -4.79
N VAL A 34 14.44 -7.28 -5.01
CA VAL A 34 13.04 -7.40 -5.43
C VAL A 34 12.11 -6.92 -4.30
N SER A 35 12.30 -7.38 -3.07
CA SER A 35 11.49 -6.94 -1.92
C SER A 35 11.56 -5.43 -1.72
N ARG A 36 12.77 -4.87 -1.82
CA ARG A 36 13.01 -3.42 -1.75
C ARG A 36 12.27 -2.66 -2.86
N PHE A 37 12.31 -3.16 -4.09
CA PHE A 37 11.60 -2.55 -5.23
C PHE A 37 10.09 -2.52 -5.00
N PHE A 38 9.49 -3.62 -4.55
CA PHE A 38 8.05 -3.64 -4.26
C PHE A 38 7.69 -2.65 -3.15
N ARG A 39 8.49 -2.56 -2.08
CA ARG A 39 8.27 -1.58 -1.01
C ARG A 39 8.37 -0.13 -1.51
N GLU A 40 9.40 0.19 -2.29
CA GLU A 40 9.70 1.59 -2.69
C GLU A 40 8.93 2.07 -3.92
N GLN A 41 8.57 1.17 -4.82
CA GLN A 41 7.98 1.54 -6.11
C GLN A 41 6.50 1.19 -6.18
N ILE A 42 6.07 0.07 -5.59
CA ILE A 42 4.68 -0.40 -5.68
C ILE A 42 3.87 0.05 -4.47
N PHE A 43 4.38 -0.17 -3.26
CA PHE A 43 3.64 0.05 -2.01
C PHE A 43 4.03 1.33 -1.26
N ALA A 44 4.94 2.14 -1.81
CA ALA A 44 5.29 3.41 -1.20
C ALA A 44 4.07 4.34 -1.17
N PRO A 45 3.74 4.95 -0.01
CA PRO A 45 2.51 5.72 0.17
C PRO A 45 2.39 6.89 -0.81
N GLU A 46 3.51 7.47 -1.25
CA GLU A 46 3.55 8.56 -2.23
C GLU A 46 3.22 8.10 -3.65
N LYS A 47 3.47 6.81 -3.96
CA LYS A 47 3.27 6.23 -5.29
C LYS A 47 1.99 5.42 -5.40
N LEU A 48 1.39 5.03 -4.27
CA LEU A 48 0.16 4.25 -4.23
C LEU A 48 -0.98 4.85 -5.09
N PRO A 49 -1.31 6.15 -4.99
CA PRO A 49 -2.38 6.73 -5.81
C PRO A 49 -2.11 6.61 -7.31
N GLY A 50 -0.86 6.85 -7.74
CA GLY A 50 -0.44 6.73 -9.14
C GLY A 50 -0.47 5.28 -9.62
N ASN A 51 0.04 4.34 -8.82
CA ASN A 51 0.05 2.92 -9.14
C ASN A 51 -1.36 2.34 -9.25
N ILE A 52 -2.30 2.79 -8.39
CA ILE A 52 -3.70 2.41 -8.49
C ILE A 52 -4.28 2.88 -9.83
N ASN A 53 -4.05 4.13 -10.22
CA ASN A 53 -4.53 4.64 -11.51
C ASN A 53 -3.99 3.84 -12.70
N ILE A 54 -2.70 3.47 -12.67
CA ILE A 54 -2.07 2.64 -13.69
C ILE A 54 -2.73 1.26 -13.71
N LEU A 55 -2.90 0.62 -12.55
CA LEU A 55 -3.54 -0.69 -12.43
C LEU A 55 -4.98 -0.65 -12.95
N THR A 56 -5.74 0.37 -12.57
CA THR A 56 -7.13 0.56 -13.02
C THR A 56 -7.17 0.79 -14.53
N GLY A 57 -6.31 1.65 -15.08
CA GLY A 57 -6.27 1.93 -16.52
C GLY A 57 -5.92 0.70 -17.35
N VAL A 58 -4.86 -0.03 -16.95
CA VAL A 58 -4.46 -1.28 -17.61
C VAL A 58 -5.56 -2.34 -17.47
N GLY A 59 -6.17 -2.45 -16.29
CA GLY A 59 -7.27 -3.36 -16.02
C GLY A 59 -8.50 -3.08 -16.88
N MET A 60 -8.92 -1.82 -16.98
CA MET A 60 -10.02 -1.40 -17.86
C MET A 60 -9.73 -1.68 -19.32
N PHE A 61 -8.51 -1.42 -19.78
CA PHE A 61 -8.11 -1.69 -21.17
C PHE A 61 -8.17 -3.18 -21.51
N VAL A 62 -7.52 -4.02 -20.70
CA VAL A 62 -7.52 -5.49 -20.90
C VAL A 62 -8.93 -6.06 -20.74
N GLY A 63 -9.67 -5.60 -19.74
CA GLY A 63 -11.06 -5.98 -19.50
C GLY A 63 -11.97 -5.64 -20.69
N GLY A 64 -11.82 -4.42 -21.24
CA GLY A 64 -12.55 -3.97 -22.43
C GLY A 64 -12.24 -4.82 -23.66
N ILE A 65 -10.98 -5.18 -23.88
CA ILE A 65 -10.60 -6.10 -24.97
C ILE A 65 -11.28 -7.46 -24.79
N MET A 66 -11.23 -8.02 -23.58
CA MET A 66 -11.83 -9.33 -23.31
C MET A 66 -13.35 -9.30 -23.46
N LEU A 67 -13.99 -8.22 -23.04
CA LEU A 67 -15.42 -8.00 -23.20
C LEU A 67 -15.78 -7.91 -24.69
N ALA A 68 -15.08 -7.08 -25.46
CA ALA A 68 -15.31 -6.95 -26.90
C ALA A 68 -15.07 -8.26 -27.64
N ARG A 69 -14.03 -9.03 -27.26
CA ARG A 69 -13.75 -10.33 -27.89
C ARG A 69 -14.80 -11.40 -27.61
N LYS A 70 -15.45 -11.36 -26.44
CA LYS A 70 -16.43 -12.38 -26.04
C LYS A 70 -17.87 -12.01 -26.38
N TYR A 71 -18.18 -10.73 -26.34
CA TYR A 71 -19.55 -10.23 -26.45
C TYR A 71 -19.71 -9.21 -27.59
N GLY A 72 -18.67 -8.97 -28.40
CA GLY A 72 -18.72 -8.02 -29.50
C GLY A 72 -19.83 -8.33 -30.50
N ASP A 73 -20.05 -9.61 -30.81
CA ASP A 73 -21.10 -10.05 -31.75
C ASP A 73 -22.51 -9.72 -31.24
N LEU A 74 -22.72 -9.64 -29.92
CA LEU A 74 -24.00 -9.21 -29.34
C LEU A 74 -24.24 -7.70 -29.48
N LEU A 75 -23.18 -6.92 -29.71
CA LEU A 75 -23.25 -5.46 -29.85
C LEU A 75 -23.41 -5.03 -31.32
N VAL A 76 -23.30 -5.95 -32.27
CA VAL A 76 -23.54 -5.68 -33.69
C VAL A 76 -25.01 -6.02 -34.01
N PRO A 77 -25.84 -5.04 -34.37
CA PRO A 77 -27.19 -5.32 -34.85
C PRO A 77 -27.12 -6.05 -36.20
N ALA A 78 -28.03 -7.02 -36.37
CA ALA A 78 -28.14 -7.87 -37.57
C ALA A 78 -28.36 -7.09 -38.86
#